data_AF-A0A143YWT1-F1
#
_entry.id   AF-A0A143YWT1-F1
#
_cell.length_a   1.000
_cell.length_b   1.000
_cell.length_c   1.000
_cell.angle_alpha   90.00
_cell.angle_beta   90.00
_cell.angle_gamma   90.00
#
_symmetry.space_group_name_H-M   'P 1'
#
loop_
_entity.id
_entity.type
_entity.pdbx_description
1 polymer ?
#
loop_
_entity_poly.entity_id
_entity_poly.type
_entity_poly.pdbx_seq_one_letter_code
_entity_poly.pdbx_strand_id
1 'polypeptide(L)' 'MNKYLIATLLGIVSIGINVWIMYQTRYDKGLNPIVKKNLEKLSYALIVAAILFLTFAD' A
#
# COMPACT_ATOMS: atom_id res chain seq x y z
N MET A 1 14.76 -8.09 13.09
CA MET A 1 13.79 -8.63 12.10
C MET A 1 14.38 -8.36 10.71
N ASN A 2 14.44 -9.35 9.81
CA ASN A 2 15.14 -9.20 8.53
C ASN A 2 14.55 -8.04 7.71
N LYS A 3 15.36 -7.11 7.19
CA LYS A 3 14.92 -5.96 6.37
C LYS A 3 14.08 -6.37 5.17
N TYR A 4 14.39 -7.54 4.60
CA TYR A 4 13.58 -8.14 3.54
C TYR A 4 12.17 -8.50 4.02
N LEU A 5 12.03 -9.04 5.25
CA LEU A 5 10.71 -9.36 5.81
C LEU A 5 9.84 -8.11 5.97
N ILE A 6 10.41 -7.02 6.48
CA ILE A 6 9.70 -5.73 6.65
C ILE A 6 9.28 -5.19 5.28
N ALA A 7 10.18 -5.17 4.31
CA ALA A 7 9.88 -4.71 2.95
C ALA A 7 8.80 -5.56 2.27
N THR A 8 8.84 -6.88 2.44
CA THR A 8 7.81 -7.80 1.92
C THR A 8 6.45 -7.52 2.55
N LEU A 9 6.38 -7.33 3.87
CA LEU A 9 5.12 -7.01 4.56
C LEU A 9 4.54 -5.68 4.05
N LEU A 10 5.36 -4.65 3.92
CA LEU A 10 4.93 -3.35 3.38
C LEU A 10 4.41 -3.47 1.95
N GLY A 11 5.07 -4.28 1.11
CA GLY A 11 4.63 -4.59 -0.25
C GLY A 11 3.27 -5.30 -0.28
N ILE A 12 3.07 -6.33 0.56
CA ILE A 12 1.80 -7.06 0.65
C ILE A 12 0.65 -6.13 1.08
N VAL A 13 0.89 -5.26 2.07
CA VAL A 13 -0.12 -4.29 2.53
C VAL A 13 -0.46 -3.30 1.42
N SER A 14 0.53 -2.78 0.69
CA SER A 14 0.32 -1.90 -0.46
C SER A 14 -0.54 -2.56 -1.54
N ILE A 15 -0.25 -3.81 -1.90
CA ILE A 15 -1.04 -4.59 -2.87
C ILE A 15 -2.48 -4.76 -2.35
N GLY A 16 -2.65 -5.13 -1.08
CA GLY A 16 -3.96 -5.30 -0.45
C GLY A 16 -4.84 -4.05 -0.53
N ILE A 17 -4.26 -2.87 -0.26
CA ILE A 17 -4.96 -1.58 -0.39
C ILE A 17 -5.44 -1.36 -1.83
N ASN A 18 -4.58 -1.58 -2.83
CA ASN A 18 -4.96 -1.39 -4.24
C ASN A 18 -6.04 -2.38 -4.68
N VAL A 19 -5.93 -3.65 -4.31
CA VAL A 19 -6.94 -4.68 -4.62
C VAL A 19 -8.28 -4.30 -3.99
N TRP A 20 -8.28 -3.80 -2.76
CA TRP A 20 -9.49 -3.35 -2.10
C TRP A 20 -10.12 -2.13 -2.79
N ILE A 21 -9.32 -1.13 -3.18
CA ILE A 21 -9.82 0.03 -3.96
C ILE A 21 -10.46 -0.45 -5.28
N MET A 22 -9.80 -1.36 -5.99
CA MET A 22 -10.32 -1.95 -7.24
C MET A 22 -11.64 -2.68 -7.00
N TYR A 23 -11.72 -3.48 -5.94
CA TYR A 23 -12.96 -4.17 -5.55
C TYR A 23 -14.09 -3.17 -5.29
N GLN A 24 -13.87 -2.14 -4.47
CA GLN A 24 -14.90 -1.13 -4.18
C GLN A 24 -15.33 -0.35 -5.43
N THR A 25 -14.39 -0.08 -6.35
CA THR A 25 -14.67 0.63 -7.61
C THR A 25 -15.43 -0.23 -8.61
N ARG A 26 -15.16 -1.55 -8.66
CA ARG A 26 -15.82 -2.48 -9.60
C ARG A 26 -17.21 -2.90 -9.16
N TYR A 27 -17.43 -3.07 -7.86
CA TYR A 27 -18.71 -3.51 -7.31
C TYR A 27 -19.64 -2.35 -6.92
N ASP A 28 -19.37 -1.15 -7.45
CA ASP A 28 -20.20 0.05 -7.35
C ASP A 28 -20.63 0.42 -5.91
N LYS A 29 -19.82 0.03 -4.92
CA LYS A 29 -20.05 0.31 -3.50
C LYS A 29 -19.83 1.79 -3.15
N GLY A 30 -19.55 2.64 -4.14
CA GLY A 30 -19.39 4.08 -3.97
C GLY A 30 -18.26 4.43 -3.02
N LEU A 31 -17.01 4.11 -3.39
CA LEU A 31 -15.87 4.54 -2.59
C LEU A 31 -15.75 6.07 -2.66
N ASN A 32 -15.84 6.72 -1.49
CA ASN A 32 -15.69 8.18 -1.40
C ASN A 32 -14.37 8.61 -2.09
N PRO A 33 -14.40 9.57 -3.03
CA PRO A 33 -13.21 10.02 -3.77
C PRO A 33 -12.05 10.49 -2.88
N ILE A 34 -12.35 11.10 -1.72
CA ILE A 34 -11.35 11.54 -0.76
C ILE A 34 -10.68 10.33 -0.10
N VAL A 35 -11.48 9.33 0.31
CA VAL A 35 -10.98 8.09 0.91
C VAL A 35 -10.12 7.32 -0.09
N LYS A 36 -10.57 7.20 -1.34
CA LYS A 36 -9.79 6.61 -2.43
C LYS A 36 -8.41 7.27 -2.57
N LYS A 37 -8.39 8.60 -2.71
CA LYS A 37 -7.15 9.37 -2.87
C LYS A 37 -6.19 9.21 -1.69
N ASN A 38 -6.72 9.16 -0.47
CA ASN A 38 -5.90 8.96 0.73
C ASN A 38 -5.31 7.55 0.80
N LEU A 39 -6.08 6.53 0.41
CA LEU A 39 -5.61 5.15 0.35
C LEU A 39 -4.56 4.94 -0.75
N GLU A 40 -4.71 5.58 -1.92
CA GLU A 40 -3.70 5.57 -2.98
C GLU A 40 -2.38 6.20 -2.48
N LYS A 41 -2.45 7.33 -1.78
CA LYS A 41 -1.28 7.96 -1.15
C LYS A 41 -0.64 7.07 -0.10
N LEU A 42 -1.43 6.41 0.75
CA LEU A 42 -0.93 5.47 1.75
C LEU A 42 -0.22 4.29 1.09
N SER A 43 -0.82 3.69 0.07
CA SER A 43 -0.20 2.63 -0.73
C SER A 43 1.17 3.05 -1.28
N TYR A 44 1.26 4.26 -1.83
CA TYR A 44 2.51 4.79 -2.35
C TYR A 44 3.55 5.02 -1.24
N ALA A 45 3.14 5.59 -0.12
CA ALA A 45 4.01 5.79 1.04
C ALA A 45 4.58 4.47 1.59
N LEU A 46 3.79 3.39 1.59
CA LEU A 46 4.25 2.05 1.99
C LEU A 46 5.31 1.49 1.04
N ILE A 47 5.18 1.71 -0.27
CA ILE A 47 6.21 1.32 -1.25
C ILE A 47 7.49 2.12 -1.03
N VAL A 48 7.38 3.44 -0.85
CA VAL A 48 8.54 4.30 -0.56
C VAL A 48 9.22 3.83 0.73
N ALA A 49 8.46 3.56 1.79
CA ALA A 49 9.00 3.04 3.03
C ALA A 49 9.70 1.68 2.84
N ALA A 50 9.14 0.78 2.03
CA ALA A 50 9.77 -0.51 1.72
C ALA A 50 11.11 -0.33 1.01
N ILE A 51 11.19 0.58 0.04
CA ILE A 51 12.43 0.92 -0.67
C ILE A 51 13.45 1.51 0.29
N LEU A 52 13.04 2.44 1.16
CA LEU A 52 13.92 3.04 2.17
C LEU A 52 14.47 1.99 3.15
N PHE A 53 13.63 1.06 3.61
CA PHE A 53 14.07 -0.06 4.45
C PHE A 53 15.05 -0.98 3.73
N LEU A 54 14.84 -1.27 2.44
CA LEU A 54 15.80 -2.07 1.66
C LEU A 54 17.14 -1.34 1.44
N THR A 55 17.09 -0.01 1.32
CA THR A 55 18.24 0.82 0.98
C THR A 55 19.09 1.17 2.20
N PHE A 56 18.46 1.48 3.33
CA PHE A 56 19.12 2.13 4.47
C PHE A 56 19.03 1.35 5.78
N ALA A 57 18.19 0.31 5.88
CA ALA A 57 18.24 -0.55 7.06
C ALA A 57 19.43 -1.51 6.89
N ASP A 58 20.46 -1.36 7.72
CA ASP A 58 21.54 -2.33 7.88
C ASP A 58 21.24 -3.28 9.04
#